data_AF-A0A353E3D4-F1
#
_entry.id   AF-A0A353E3D4-F1
#
_cell.length_a   1.000
_cell.length_b   1.000
_cell.length_c   1.000
_cell.angle_alpha   90.00
_cell.angle_beta   90.00
_cell.angle_gamma   90.00
#
_symmetry.space_group_name_H-M   'P 1'
#
loop_
_entity.id
_entity.type
_entity.pdbx_description
1 polymer ?
#
loop_
_entity_poly.entity_id
_entity_poly.type
_entity_poly.pdbx_seq_one_letter_code
_entity_poly.pdbx_strand_id
1 'polypeptide(L)'
;AFITRKVFFYGVLTILPYYLFVPGWPSMEVLRQPQVIGNLLFLGCLASMICFLTWNWCISKLGAVKATNWVYFNPITTMIFASWVLDEKITPYFLVGAACILAGMYIADKKTSAE
;
A
#
# COMPACT_ATOMS: atom_id res chain seq x y z
N ALA A 1 1.37 -16.53 -5.12
CA ALA A 1 1.94 -16.54 -6.48
C ALA A 1 0.88 -16.33 -7.58
N PHE A 2 -0.12 -17.22 -7.73
CA PHE A 2 -1.12 -17.12 -8.81
C PHE A 2 -1.95 -15.82 -8.76
N ILE A 3 -2.47 -15.47 -7.59
CA ILE A 3 -3.25 -14.24 -7.38
C ILE A 3 -2.39 -13.00 -7.64
N THR A 4 -1.21 -12.94 -7.02
CA THR A 4 -0.22 -11.87 -7.21
C THR A 4 0.07 -11.62 -8.69
N ARG A 5 0.37 -12.67 -9.46
CA ARG A 5 0.64 -12.57 -10.90
C ARG A 5 -0.53 -11.98 -11.69
N LYS A 6 -1.76 -12.38 -11.38
CA LYS A 6 -2.96 -11.83 -12.04
C LYS A 6 -3.15 -10.35 -11.72
N VAL A 7 -2.98 -9.96 -10.46
CA VAL A 7 -3.10 -8.54 -10.04
C VAL A 7 -2.12 -7.67 -10.81
N PHE A 8 -0.84 -8.06 -10.90
CA PHE A 8 0.15 -7.31 -11.69
C PHE A 8 -0.15 -7.31 -13.18
N PHE A 9 -0.56 -8.44 -13.75
CA PHE A 9 -0.90 -8.55 -15.17
C PHE A 9 -2.05 -7.61 -15.55
N TYR A 10 -3.14 -7.62 -14.77
CA TYR A 10 -4.27 -6.73 -15.02
C TYR A 10 -3.90 -5.26 -14.72
N GLY A 11 -3.01 -4.99 -13.76
CA GLY A 11 -2.48 -3.65 -13.52
C GLY A 11 -1.76 -3.08 -14.74
N VAL A 12 -0.86 -3.86 -15.35
CA VAL A 12 -0.17 -3.45 -16.60
C VAL A 12 -1.16 -3.32 -17.76
N LEU A 13 -2.06 -4.30 -17.92
CA LEU A 13 -3.03 -4.28 -19.01
C LEU A 13 -3.95 -3.06 -18.96
N THR A 14 -4.36 -2.65 -17.76
CA THR A 14 -5.28 -1.50 -17.56
C THR A 14 -4.57 -0.15 -17.64
N ILE A 15 -3.26 -0.10 -17.41
CA ILE A 15 -2.48 1.14 -17.57
C ILE A 15 -2.12 1.44 -19.03
N LEU A 16 -2.07 0.43 -19.90
CA LEU A 16 -1.75 0.63 -21.32
C LEU A 16 -2.76 1.53 -22.07
N PRO A 17 -4.08 1.36 -21.90
CA PRO A 17 -5.07 2.27 -22.49
C PRO A 17 -4.94 3.73 -22.04
N TYR A 18 -4.44 4.00 -20.83
CA TYR A 18 -4.25 5.37 -20.34
C TYR A 18 -3.30 6.16 -21.26
N TYR A 19 -2.25 5.51 -21.76
CA TYR A 19 -1.29 6.12 -22.69
C TYR A 19 -1.84 6.37 -24.10
N LEU A 20 -3.04 5.84 -24.43
CA LEU A 20 -3.74 6.19 -25.68
C LEU A 20 -4.37 7.59 -25.60
N PHE A 21 -4.72 8.05 -24.39
CA PHE A 21 -5.39 9.35 -24.18
C PHE A 21 -4.44 10.44 -23.66
N VAL A 22 -3.38 10.05 -22.94
CA VAL A 22 -2.36 10.97 -22.43
C VAL A 22 -1.01 10.66 -23.10
N PRO A 23 -0.63 11.40 -24.15
CA PRO A 23 0.67 11.26 -24.78
C PRO A 23 1.75 11.81 -23.84
N GLY A 24 2.51 10.90 -23.23
CA GLY A 24 3.53 11.23 -22.24
C GLY A 24 4.43 10.04 -21.95
N TRP A 25 4.89 9.35 -23.01
CA TRP A 25 5.82 8.23 -22.84
C TRP A 25 7.08 8.73 -22.11
N PRO A 26 7.51 8.06 -21.03
CA PRO A 26 8.73 8.43 -20.34
C PRO A 26 9.90 8.34 -21.33
N SER A 27 10.71 9.39 -21.40
CA SER A 27 11.87 9.40 -22.29
C SER A 27 12.83 8.28 -21.90
N MET A 28 13.44 7.64 -22.91
CA MET A 28 14.40 6.55 -22.68
C MET A 28 15.62 6.99 -21.84
N GLU A 29 15.90 8.29 -21.81
CA GLU A 29 16.93 8.89 -20.99
C GLU A 29 16.60 8.83 -19.50
N VAL A 30 15.36 9.14 -19.12
CA VAL A 30 14.88 9.04 -17.72
C VAL A 30 14.86 7.59 -17.27
N LEU A 31 14.41 6.67 -18.13
CA LEU A 31 14.35 5.23 -17.80
C LEU A 31 15.72 4.58 -17.60
N ARG A 32 16.77 5.14 -18.22
CA ARG A 32 18.15 4.63 -18.07
C ARG A 32 18.87 5.18 -16.85
N GLN A 33 18.29 6.16 -16.14
CA GLN A 33 18.89 6.68 -14.92
C GLN A 33 18.91 5.57 -13.85
N PRO A 34 20.08 5.23 -13.28
CA PRO A 34 20.19 4.16 -12.28
C PRO A 34 19.26 4.36 -11.08
N GLN A 35 19.02 5.62 -10.70
CA GLN A 35 18.09 5.99 -9.62
C GLN A 35 16.64 5.63 -9.96
N VAL A 36 16.20 5.90 -11.19
CA VAL A 36 14.83 5.57 -11.64
C VAL A 36 14.64 4.06 -11.69
N ILE A 37 15.62 3.32 -12.21
CA ILE A 37 15.60 1.86 -12.21
C ILE A 37 15.56 1.32 -10.77
N GLY A 38 16.37 1.86 -9.87
CA GLY A 38 16.37 1.49 -8.45
C GLY A 38 15.00 1.71 -7.79
N ASN A 39 14.39 2.87 -8.03
CA ASN A 39 13.05 3.19 -7.51
C ASN A 39 11.97 2.27 -8.09
N LEU A 40 12.03 1.96 -9.39
CA LEU A 40 11.10 1.04 -10.04
C LEU A 40 11.24 -0.39 -9.50
N LEU A 41 12.46 -0.87 -9.30
CA LEU A 41 12.73 -2.17 -8.68
C LEU A 41 12.25 -2.21 -7.23
N PHE A 42 12.49 -1.15 -6.46
CA PHE A 42 12.00 -1.04 -5.09
C PHE A 42 10.47 -1.08 -5.04
N LEU A 43 9.79 -0.28 -5.87
CA LEU A 43 8.33 -0.23 -5.95
C LEU A 43 7.73 -1.56 -6.42
N GLY A 44 8.29 -2.16 -7.47
CA GLY A 44 7.78 -3.40 -8.05
C GLY A 44 8.03 -4.62 -7.16
N CYS A 45 9.27 -4.81 -6.69
CA CYS A 45 9.67 -5.99 -5.95
C CYS A 45 9.34 -5.87 -4.46
N LEU A 46 9.80 -4.80 -3.79
CA LEU A 46 9.60 -4.65 -2.35
C LEU A 46 8.18 -4.19 -2.03
N ALA A 47 7.81 -2.98 -2.49
CA ALA A 47 6.56 -2.35 -2.09
C ALA A 47 5.33 -3.10 -2.61
N SER A 48 5.44 -3.75 -3.76
CA SER A 48 4.32 -4.48 -4.35
C SER A 48 4.44 -5.99 -4.15
N MET A 49 5.43 -6.67 -4.74
CA MET A 49 5.45 -8.14 -4.72
C MET A 49 5.55 -8.72 -3.31
N ILE A 50 6.53 -8.28 -2.51
CA ILE A 50 6.72 -8.80 -1.15
C ILE A 50 5.52 -8.44 -0.26
N CYS A 51 5.05 -7.19 -0.28
CA CYS A 51 3.88 -6.78 0.50
C CYS A 51 2.63 -7.58 0.13
N PHE A 52 2.33 -7.79 -1.15
CA PHE A 52 1.19 -8.61 -1.57
C PHE A 52 1.36 -10.07 -1.16
N LEU A 53 2.56 -10.65 -1.26
CA LEU A 53 2.79 -12.02 -0.83
C LEU A 53 2.57 -12.18 0.68
N THR A 54 3.16 -11.30 1.49
CA THR A 54 2.98 -11.28 2.94
C THR A 54 1.52 -11.05 3.31
N TRP A 55 0.82 -10.14 2.63
CA TRP A 55 -0.60 -9.88 2.85
C TRP A 55 -1.47 -11.10 2.57
N ASN A 56 -1.26 -11.75 1.41
CA ASN A 56 -1.98 -12.98 1.06
C ASN A 56 -1.67 -14.11 2.06
N TRP A 57 -0.43 -14.20 2.54
CA TRP A 57 -0.04 -15.16 3.57
C TRP A 57 -0.73 -14.89 4.91
N CYS A 58 -0.79 -13.63 5.35
CA CYS A 58 -1.51 -13.21 6.55
C CYS A 58 -3.01 -13.53 6.44
N ILE A 59 -3.66 -13.21 5.32
CA ILE A 59 -5.07 -13.56 5.08
C ILE A 59 -5.28 -15.08 5.17
N SER A 60 -4.38 -15.86 4.56
CA SER A 60 -4.48 -17.33 4.58
C SER A 60 -4.34 -17.94 5.98
N LYS A 61 -3.71 -17.24 6.94
CA LYS A 61 -3.50 -17.72 8.31
C LYS A 61 -4.51 -17.17 9.32
N LEU A 62 -4.87 -15.89 9.21
CA LEU A 62 -5.71 -15.18 10.17
C LEU A 62 -7.19 -15.14 9.76
N GLY A 63 -7.49 -15.39 8.48
CA GLY A 63 -8.80 -15.15 7.88
C GLY A 63 -8.97 -13.68 7.46
N ALA A 64 -9.82 -13.46 6.45
CA ALA A 64 -9.97 -12.15 5.79
C ALA A 64 -10.44 -11.03 6.76
N VAL A 65 -11.34 -11.35 7.69
CA VAL A 65 -11.91 -10.36 8.63
C VAL A 65 -10.84 -9.87 9.61
N LYS A 66 -10.14 -10.78 10.30
CA LYS A 66 -9.06 -10.40 11.24
C LYS A 66 -7.93 -9.67 10.53
N ALA A 67 -7.50 -10.15 9.35
CA ALA A 67 -6.45 -9.51 8.58
C ALA A 67 -6.83 -8.06 8.21
N THR A 68 -8.08 -7.82 7.80
CA THR A 68 -8.57 -6.48 7.46
C THR A 68 -8.60 -5.56 8.67
N ASN A 69 -8.96 -6.08 9.85
CA ASN A 69 -8.95 -5.27 11.07
C ASN A 69 -7.52 -4.80 11.45
N TRP A 70 -6.50 -5.63 11.21
CA TRP A 70 -5.11 -5.24 11.42
C TRP A 70 -4.61 -4.13 10.47
N VAL A 71 -5.22 -3.97 9.28
CA VAL A 71 -4.85 -2.89 8.34
C VAL A 71 -5.16 -1.51 8.90
N TYR A 72 -6.16 -1.39 9.78
CA TYR A 72 -6.46 -0.11 10.43
C TYR A 72 -5.37 0.36 11.39
N PHE A 73 -4.40 -0.49 11.72
CA PHE A 73 -3.20 -0.10 12.47
C PHE A 73 -2.14 0.59 11.59
N ASN A 74 -2.26 0.46 10.26
CA ASN A 74 -1.32 1.01 9.29
C ASN A 74 -1.04 2.52 9.43
N PRO A 75 -2.02 3.40 9.78
CA PRO A 75 -1.73 4.82 10.01
C PRO A 75 -0.69 5.07 11.09
N ILE A 76 -0.69 4.29 12.18
CA ILE A 76 0.32 4.43 13.25
C ILE A 76 1.70 4.08 12.70
N THR A 77 1.80 2.92 12.04
CA THR A 77 3.06 2.46 11.46
C THR A 77 3.56 3.43 10.40
N THR A 78 2.66 3.92 9.54
CA THR A 78 2.98 4.90 8.49
C THR A 78 3.47 6.21 9.08
N MET A 79 2.87 6.72 10.18
CA MET A 79 3.35 7.93 10.85
C MET A 79 4.77 7.77 11.42
N ILE A 80 5.06 6.63 12.05
CA ILE A 80 6.39 6.35 12.61
C ILE A 80 7.42 6.31 11.48
N PHE A 81 7.12 5.60 10.39
CA PHE A 81 8.01 5.53 9.23
C PHE A 81 8.13 6.87 8.49
N ALA A 82 7.06 7.65 8.39
CA ALA A 82 7.10 8.99 7.78
C ALA A 82 8.02 9.93 8.57
N SER A 83 7.90 9.95 9.90
CA SER A 83 8.77 10.74 10.76
C SER A 83 10.23 10.26 10.72
N TRP A 84 10.47 8.95 10.58
CA TRP A 84 11.82 8.39 10.63
C TRP A 84 12.55 8.40 9.28
N VAL A 85 11.83 8.18 8.17
CA VAL A 85 12.41 8.04 6.82
C VAL A 85 12.33 9.35 6.04
N LEU A 86 11.26 10.14 6.22
CA LEU A 86 11.06 11.41 5.52
C LEU A 86 11.36 12.64 6.38
N ASP A 87 11.75 12.46 7.65
CA ASP A 87 11.94 13.53 8.65
C ASP A 87 10.72 14.47 8.78
N GLU A 88 9.52 13.95 8.48
CA GLU A 88 8.28 14.73 8.58
C GLU A 88 7.92 15.00 10.04
N LYS A 89 7.65 16.27 10.35
CA LYS A 89 7.16 16.65 11.68
C LYS A 89 5.74 16.14 11.87
N ILE A 90 5.55 15.26 12.86
CA ILE A 90 4.22 14.80 13.26
C ILE A 90 3.42 16.00 13.78
N THR A 91 2.50 16.50 12.96
CA THR A 91 1.63 17.60 13.34
C THR A 91 0.47 17.11 14.20
N PRO A 92 -0.15 17.98 15.02
CA PRO A 92 -1.33 17.62 15.79
C PRO A 92 -2.48 17.09 14.93
N TYR A 93 -2.60 17.56 13.68
CA TYR A 93 -3.60 17.09 12.73
C TYR A 93 -3.43 15.61 12.38
N PHE A 94 -2.19 15.12 12.23
CA PHE A 94 -1.92 13.69 12.02
C PHE A 94 -2.35 12.84 13.22
N LEU A 95 -2.10 13.31 14.44
CA LEU A 95 -2.52 12.61 15.65
C LEU A 95 -4.04 12.53 15.76
N VAL A 96 -4.76 13.61 15.45
CA VAL A 96 -6.23 13.62 15.42
C VAL A 96 -6.76 12.66 14.36
N GLY A 97 -6.20 12.69 13.14
CA GLY A 97 -6.58 11.76 12.08
C GLY A 97 -6.36 10.29 12.47
N ALA A 98 -5.21 9.98 13.07
CA ALA A 98 -4.93 8.64 13.56
C ALA A 98 -5.89 8.22 14.68
N ALA A 99 -6.18 9.09 15.63
CA ALA A 99 -7.15 8.83 16.69
C ALA A 99 -8.56 8.56 16.13
N CYS A 100 -9.01 9.31 15.12
CA CYS A 100 -10.27 9.08 14.44
C CYS A 100 -10.33 7.71 13.74
N ILE A 101 -9.26 7.29 13.06
CA ILE A 101 -9.21 5.97 12.40
C ILE A 101 -9.27 4.84 13.43
N LEU A 102 -8.50 4.95 14.53
CA LEU A 102 -8.50 3.96 15.60
C LEU A 102 -9.85 3.88 16.32
N ALA A 103 -10.50 5.02 16.56
CA ALA A 103 -11.84 5.06 17.14
C ALA A 103 -12.88 4.41 16.21
N GLY A 104 -12.82 4.71 14.91
CA GLY A 104 -13.68 4.09 13.89
C GLY A 104 -13.49 2.57 13.81
N MET A 105 -12.23 2.11 13.83
CA MET A 105 -11.88 0.69 13.89
C MET A 105 -12.48 0.02 15.13
N TYR A 106 -12.29 0.62 16.31
CA TYR A 106 -12.81 0.07 17.57
C TYR A 106 -14.34 -0.10 17.53
N ILE A 107 -15.06 0.89 16.99
CA ILE A 107 -16.52 0.82 16.85
C ILE A 107 -16.93 -0.28 15.85
N ALA A 108 -16.26 -0.38 14.70
CA ALA A 108 -16.58 -1.35 13.66
C ALA A 108 -16.30 -2.81 14.09
N ASP A 109 -15.18 -3.04 14.79
CA ASP A 109 -14.80 -4.35 15.32
C ASP A 109 -15.79 -4.84 16.39
N LYS A 110 -16.23 -3.92 17.28
CA LYS A 110 -17.21 -4.22 18.33
C LYS A 110 -18.59 -4.56 17.77
N LYS A 111 -18.98 -3.97 16.64
CA LYS A 111 -20.25 -4.26 15.96
C LYS A 111 -20.23 -5.61 15.26
N THR A 112 -19.08 -5.98 14.68
CA THR A 112 -18.87 -7.28 14.01
C THR A 112 -18.78 -8.45 15.00
N SER A 113 -18.31 -8.20 16.23
CA SER A 113 -18.27 -9.22 17.30
C SER A 113 -19.61 -9.41 18.03
N ALA A 114 -20.61 -8.57 17.77
CA ALA A 114 -21.93 -8.61 18.40
C ALA A 114 -23.01 -9.30 17.54
N GLU A 115 -22.65 -9.76 16.33
CA GLU A 115 -23.40 -10.73 15.51
C GLU A 115 -22.79 -12.13 15.66
#